data_AF-A0A0B8Q525-F1
#
_entry.id   AF-A0A0B8Q525-F1
#
_cell.length_a   1.000
_cell.length_b   1.000
_cell.length_c   1.000
_cell.angle_alpha   90.00
_cell.angle_beta   90.00
_cell.angle_gamma   90.00
#
_symmetry.space_group_name_H-M   'P 1'
#
loop_
_entity.id
_entity.type
_entity.pdbx_description
1 polymer ?
#
loop_
_entity_poly.entity_id
_entity_poly.type
_entity_poly.pdbx_seq_one_letter_code
_entity_poly.pdbx_strand_id
1 'polypeptide(L)'
;MGNRTLKDKDASMLDRLTSQIQTAHISGSSDIENLKADYISRLQNLAITITDVRKQGDEIARVQTQKYWDEVSLEQLEQTRTKLRGIMKFKKKEVTPYDAIQTTKAEDGEVRETDRVVVIGDETEAMVYRKRLKDILEKMLSDNPVLQKIHNNEAVTEDELKSLTSSILTQHPGVDANA
;
A
#
# COMPACT_ATOMS: atom_id res chain seq x y z
N MET A 1 -2.92 20.32 -18.39
CA MET A 1 -1.57 20.74 -17.96
C MET A 1 -0.77 19.50 -17.62
N GLY A 2 0.38 19.26 -18.25
CA GLY A 2 1.18 18.07 -17.98
C GLY A 2 1.78 18.13 -16.57
N ASN A 3 1.52 17.11 -15.75
CA ASN A 3 2.16 16.98 -14.45
C ASN A 3 3.66 16.76 -14.64
N ARG A 4 4.45 17.84 -14.51
CA ARG A 4 5.91 17.73 -14.41
C ARG A 4 6.24 17.01 -13.12
N THR A 5 6.73 15.78 -13.23
CA THR A 5 7.26 15.03 -12.11
C THR A 5 8.54 15.70 -11.61
N LEU A 6 8.55 16.10 -10.34
CA LEU A 6 9.76 16.59 -9.67
C LEU A 6 10.76 15.44 -9.59
N LYS A 7 11.90 15.58 -10.29
CA LYS A 7 12.97 14.56 -10.32
C LYS A 7 13.46 14.19 -8.91
N ASP A 8 13.65 15.18 -8.04
CA ASP A 8 14.12 14.99 -6.66
C ASP A 8 13.11 15.56 -5.66
N LYS A 9 11.92 14.94 -5.58
CA LYS A 9 10.85 15.35 -4.65
C LYS A 9 11.34 15.44 -3.21
N ASP A 10 12.08 14.44 -2.73
CA ASP A 10 12.53 14.37 -1.34
C ASP A 10 13.59 15.42 -0.99
N ALA A 11 14.54 15.66 -1.90
CA ALA A 11 15.51 16.74 -1.75
C ALA A 11 14.83 18.12 -1.73
N SER A 12 13.86 18.33 -2.63
CA SER A 12 13.13 19.60 -2.73
C SER A 12 12.27 19.86 -1.48
N MET A 13 11.75 18.80 -0.86
CA MET A 13 11.01 18.90 0.40
C MET A 13 11.91 19.28 1.58
N LEU A 14 13.14 18.73 1.65
CA LEU A 14 14.14 19.14 2.65
C LEU A 14 14.53 20.62 2.45
N ASP A 15 14.75 21.04 1.22
CA ASP A 15 15.08 22.43 0.89
C ASP A 15 14.01 23.38 1.42
N ARG A 16 12.75 23.08 1.10
CA ARG A 16 11.61 23.88 1.54
C ARG A 16 11.56 23.99 3.06
N LEU A 17 11.75 22.87 3.77
CA LEU A 17 11.73 22.85 5.22
C LEU A 17 12.89 23.67 5.82
N THR A 18 14.08 23.57 5.23
CA THR A 18 15.25 24.37 5.65
C THR A 18 14.98 25.86 5.48
N SER A 19 14.42 26.28 4.34
CA SER A 19 14.06 27.68 4.11
C SER A 19 12.97 28.18 5.06
N GLN A 20 12.02 27.31 5.45
CA GLN A 20 11.01 27.64 6.47
C GLN A 20 11.64 27.85 7.84
N ILE A 21 12.58 26.99 8.25
CA ILE A 21 13.34 27.14 9.50
C ILE A 21 14.13 28.43 9.50
N GLN A 22 14.86 28.73 8.42
CA GLN A 22 15.61 29.97 8.27
C GLN A 22 14.73 31.21 8.38
N THR A 23 13.58 31.18 7.69
CA THR A 23 12.61 32.28 7.74
C THR A 23 12.07 32.46 9.15
N ALA A 24 11.68 31.37 9.82
CA ALA A 24 11.19 31.38 11.20
C ALA A 24 12.26 31.88 12.19
N HIS A 25 13.52 31.52 11.97
CA HIS A 25 14.65 31.98 12.77
C HIS A 25 14.89 33.48 12.62
N ILE A 26 14.80 34.03 11.40
CA ILE A 26 14.95 35.47 11.15
C ILE A 26 13.73 36.25 11.68
N SER A 27 12.53 35.71 11.55
CA SER A 27 11.30 36.38 11.97
C SER A 27 10.96 36.22 13.45
N GLY A 28 11.67 35.35 14.18
CA GLY A 28 11.39 35.05 15.59
C GLY A 28 10.07 34.32 15.80
N SER A 29 9.62 33.53 14.83
CA SER A 29 8.34 32.80 14.92
C SER A 29 8.39 31.68 15.96
N SER A 30 7.28 31.47 16.67
CA SER A 30 7.07 30.34 17.57
C SER A 30 7.06 28.98 16.86
N ASP A 31 6.88 28.96 15.54
CA ASP A 31 6.82 27.73 14.74
C ASP A 31 8.18 27.03 14.59
N ILE A 32 9.27 27.67 15.02
CA ILE A 32 10.63 27.13 14.86
C ILE A 32 10.80 25.75 15.52
N GLU A 33 10.22 25.54 16.70
CA GLU A 33 10.30 24.25 17.40
C GLU A 33 9.53 23.15 16.66
N ASN A 34 8.37 23.48 16.07
CA ASN A 34 7.61 22.54 15.25
C ASN A 34 8.36 22.16 13.98
N LEU A 35 8.98 23.14 13.30
CA LEU A 35 9.77 22.92 12.10
C LEU A 35 11.04 22.12 12.38
N LYS A 36 11.70 22.38 13.51
CA LYS A 36 12.84 21.60 14.03
C LYS A 36 12.43 20.15 14.29
N ALA A 37 11.29 19.93 14.92
CA ALA A 37 10.77 18.58 15.16
C ALA A 37 10.49 17.84 13.84
N ASP A 38 9.87 18.48 12.84
CA ASP A 38 9.67 17.89 11.51
C ASP A 38 11.00 17.57 10.82
N TYR A 39 12.00 18.44 10.95
CA TYR A 39 13.33 18.23 10.38
C TYR A 39 14.00 16.98 10.97
N ILE A 40 14.01 16.87 12.30
CA ILE A 40 14.59 15.72 13.01
C ILE A 40 13.84 14.43 12.65
N SER A 41 12.51 14.46 12.62
CA SER A 41 11.67 13.31 12.26
C SER A 41 12.01 12.77 10.85
N ARG A 42 12.16 13.67 9.86
CA ARG A 42 12.57 13.28 8.50
C ARG A 42 13.94 12.63 8.45
N LEU A 43 14.90 13.10 9.25
CA LEU A 43 16.22 12.49 9.34
C LEU A 43 16.18 11.12 10.03
N GLN A 44 15.36 10.95 11.06
CA GLN A 44 15.15 9.66 11.73
C GLN A 44 14.51 8.61 10.79
N ASN A 45 13.73 9.06 9.81
CA ASN A 45 13.12 8.20 8.80
C ASN A 45 14.12 7.70 7.73
N LEU A 46 15.38 8.13 7.75
CA LEU A 46 16.39 7.65 6.81
C LEU A 46 16.78 6.18 7.07
N ALA A 47 17.05 5.43 6.00
CA ALA A 47 17.50 4.04 6.08
C ALA A 47 18.99 3.96 6.42
N ILE A 48 19.30 3.84 7.72
CA ILE A 48 20.67 3.76 8.27
C ILE A 48 21.47 2.56 7.71
N THR A 49 20.78 1.54 7.19
CA THR A 49 21.42 0.38 6.54
C THR A 49 22.18 0.75 5.26
N ILE A 50 21.79 1.84 4.58
CA ILE A 50 22.42 2.28 3.33
C ILE A 50 23.78 2.94 3.62
N THR A 51 24.83 2.52 2.88
CA THR A 51 26.20 3.00 3.07
C THR A 51 26.33 4.51 2.89
N ASP A 52 25.62 5.10 1.94
CA ASP A 52 25.66 6.55 1.70
C ASP A 52 25.05 7.36 2.86
N VAL A 53 23.99 6.84 3.50
CA VAL A 53 23.41 7.42 4.72
C VAL A 53 24.41 7.31 5.87
N ARG A 54 25.07 6.16 6.00
CA ARG A 54 26.08 5.91 7.05
C ARG A 54 27.28 6.86 6.97
N LYS A 55 27.74 7.19 5.76
CA LYS A 55 28.81 8.17 5.53
C LYS A 55 28.47 9.57 6.03
N GLN A 56 27.18 9.92 6.10
CA GLN A 56 26.68 11.20 6.61
C GLN A 56 26.11 11.08 8.03
N GLY A 57 26.32 9.94 8.70
CA GLY A 57 25.77 9.65 10.03
C GLY A 57 26.19 10.66 11.10
N ASP A 58 27.45 11.12 11.05
CA ASP A 58 27.97 12.12 12.00
C ASP A 58 27.24 13.46 11.88
N GLU A 59 26.93 13.89 10.65
CA GLU A 59 26.16 15.11 10.40
C GLU A 59 24.71 14.94 10.88
N ILE A 60 24.11 13.77 10.65
CA ILE A 60 22.75 13.45 11.15
C ILE A 60 22.73 13.49 12.69
N ALA A 61 23.71 12.88 13.35
CA ALA A 61 23.80 12.87 14.81
C ALA A 61 24.05 14.28 15.38
N ARG A 62 24.87 15.09 14.70
CA ARG A 62 25.09 16.50 15.06
C ARG A 62 23.79 17.28 15.08
N VAL A 63 22.99 17.17 14.02
CA VAL A 63 21.70 17.87 13.90
C VAL A 63 20.67 17.41 14.93
N GLN A 64 20.73 16.15 15.39
CA GLN A 64 19.83 15.65 16.42
C GLN A 64 20.14 16.20 17.82
N THR A 65 21.32 16.78 18.02
CA THR A 65 21.74 17.29 19.33
C THR A 65 21.17 18.68 19.57
N GLN A 66 20.68 18.96 20.79
CA GLN A 66 20.14 20.28 21.15
C GLN A 66 21.16 21.41 20.93
N LYS A 67 22.44 21.16 21.23
CA LYS A 67 23.54 22.11 21.03
C LYS A 67 23.62 22.68 19.60
N TYR A 68 23.32 21.87 18.58
CA TYR A 68 23.32 22.33 17.19
C TYR A 68 22.26 23.42 16.96
N TRP A 69 21.12 23.31 17.62
CA TRP A 69 20.01 24.26 17.47
C TRP A 69 20.18 25.50 18.33
N ASP A 70 20.85 25.38 19.49
CA ASP A 70 21.12 26.53 20.37
C ASP A 70 22.10 27.52 19.74
N GLU A 71 23.06 27.04 18.93
CA GLU A 71 24.09 27.83 18.26
C GLU A 71 23.86 27.98 16.74
N VAL A 72 22.63 27.72 16.27
CA VAL A 72 22.36 27.55 14.83
C VAL A 72 22.55 28.86 14.06
N SER A 73 23.38 28.81 13.02
CA SER A 73 23.54 29.92 12.07
C SER A 73 22.93 29.60 10.71
N LEU A 74 22.59 30.65 9.94
CA LEU A 74 22.05 30.49 8.59
C LEU A 74 23.01 29.72 7.67
N GLU A 75 24.31 29.99 7.80
CA GLU A 75 25.36 29.33 7.03
C GLU A 75 25.49 27.85 7.42
N GLN A 76 25.42 27.53 8.71
CA GLN A 76 25.45 26.13 9.17
C GLN A 76 24.26 25.35 8.63
N LEU A 77 23.05 25.93 8.63
CA LEU A 77 21.86 25.30 8.06
C LEU A 77 22.02 25.00 6.56
N GLU A 78 22.60 25.91 5.78
CA GLU A 78 22.84 25.66 4.34
C GLU A 78 23.91 24.59 4.08
N GLN A 79 24.98 24.57 4.88
CA GLN A 79 26.00 23.53 4.80
C GLN A 79 25.40 22.16 5.09
N THR A 80 24.61 22.05 6.17
CA THR A 80 23.92 20.82 6.55
C THR A 80 22.90 20.41 5.49
N ARG A 81 22.11 21.34 4.95
CA ARG A 81 21.18 21.08 3.84
C ARG A 81 21.89 20.48 2.62
N THR A 82 23.02 21.07 2.21
CA THR A 82 23.77 20.62 1.03
C THR A 82 24.29 19.19 1.19
N LYS A 83 24.81 18.86 2.37
CA LYS A 83 25.29 17.51 2.69
C LYS A 83 24.17 16.47 2.74
N LEU A 84 23.04 16.82 3.37
CA LEU A 84 21.92 15.90 3.57
C LEU A 84 21.04 15.74 2.32
N ARG A 85 21.08 16.70 1.38
CA ARG A 85 20.30 16.67 0.12
C ARG A 85 20.42 15.33 -0.62
N GLY A 86 21.64 14.84 -0.79
CA GLY A 86 21.93 13.64 -1.60
C GLY A 86 21.40 12.34 -0.99
N ILE A 87 21.19 12.31 0.32
CA ILE A 87 20.75 11.12 1.05
C ILE A 87 19.24 11.08 1.33
N MET A 88 18.52 12.19 1.15
CA MET A 88 17.07 12.26 1.43
C MET A 88 16.22 11.28 0.63
N LYS A 89 16.72 10.82 -0.52
CA LYS A 89 16.08 9.77 -1.34
C LYS A 89 16.04 8.40 -0.66
N PHE A 90 16.85 8.16 0.37
CA PHE A 90 16.96 6.89 1.08
C PHE A 90 16.07 6.83 2.34
N LYS A 91 14.94 7.55 2.35
CA LYS A 91 13.94 7.42 3.41
C LYS A 91 13.29 6.03 3.38
N LYS A 92 12.91 5.51 4.55
CA LYS A 92 12.09 4.30 4.63
C LYS A 92 10.74 4.62 3.99
N LYS A 93 10.25 3.70 3.15
CA LYS A 93 8.89 3.81 2.62
C LYS A 93 7.94 3.58 3.79
N GLU A 94 7.24 4.62 4.21
CA GLU A 94 6.03 4.44 4.99
C GLU A 94 5.03 3.75 4.07
N VAL A 95 4.65 2.52 4.42
CA VAL A 95 3.56 1.83 3.74
C VAL A 95 2.29 2.55 4.15
N THR A 96 1.95 3.62 3.45
CA THR A 96 0.64 4.24 3.63
C THR A 96 -0.41 3.33 2.98
N PRO A 97 -1.61 3.15 3.59
CA PRO A 97 -2.66 2.32 3.01
C PRO A 97 -3.08 2.72 1.58
N TYR A 98 -2.70 3.93 1.16
CA TYR A 98 -3.04 4.53 -0.13
C TYR A 98 -1.91 4.48 -1.17
N ASP A 99 -0.71 3.98 -0.84
CA ASP A 99 0.39 3.84 -1.81
C ASP A 99 0.15 2.72 -2.84
N ALA A 100 -0.93 1.97 -2.70
CA ALA A 100 -1.35 0.91 -3.61
C ALA A 100 -2.40 1.37 -4.64
N ILE A 101 -2.51 2.65 -4.96
CA ILE A 101 -3.18 3.03 -6.22
C ILE A 101 -2.22 2.67 -7.35
N GLN A 102 -2.30 1.42 -7.81
CA GLN A 102 -1.77 1.05 -9.11
C GLN A 102 -2.39 2.02 -10.11
N THR A 103 -1.60 2.96 -10.62
CA THR A 103 -2.07 3.80 -11.72
C THR A 103 -2.18 2.84 -12.90
N THR A 104 -3.39 2.40 -13.23
CA THR A 104 -3.64 1.84 -14.54
C THR A 104 -3.39 2.99 -15.52
N LYS A 105 -2.18 3.06 -16.07
CA LYS A 105 -1.99 3.73 -17.34
C LYS A 105 -2.83 2.94 -18.32
N ALA A 106 -3.99 3.47 -18.68
CA ALA A 106 -4.67 3.05 -19.89
C ALA A 106 -3.75 3.49 -21.04
N GLU A 107 -2.89 2.58 -21.46
CA GLU A 107 -2.40 2.58 -22.83
C GLU A 107 -3.60 2.10 -23.67
N ASP A 108 -3.95 2.83 -24.73
CA ASP A 108 -5.01 2.42 -25.66
C ASP A 108 -4.57 1.13 -26.36
N GLY A 109 -4.83 0.01 -25.70
CA GLY A 109 -4.53 -1.34 -26.12
C GLY A 109 -5.57 -2.26 -25.50
N GLU A 110 -5.92 -3.32 -26.24
CA GLU A 110 -6.94 -4.30 -25.89
C GLU A 110 -6.93 -4.65 -24.40
N VAL A 111 -8.13 -4.69 -23.81
CA VAL A 111 -8.37 -5.08 -22.41
C VAL A 111 -7.66 -6.40 -22.15
N ARG A 112 -6.53 -6.34 -21.45
CA ARG A 112 -5.90 -7.54 -20.89
C ARG A 112 -6.48 -7.75 -19.51
N GLU A 113 -7.53 -8.56 -19.45
CA GLU A 113 -7.96 -9.18 -18.20
C GLU A 113 -6.77 -9.98 -17.66
N THR A 114 -6.17 -9.46 -16.60
CA THR A 114 -5.19 -10.21 -15.84
C THR A 114 -5.98 -10.97 -14.80
N ASP A 115 -6.47 -12.15 -15.19
CA ASP A 115 -7.05 -13.08 -14.23
C ASP A 115 -6.03 -13.36 -13.15
N ARG A 116 -6.38 -12.95 -11.93
CA ARG A 116 -5.53 -13.12 -10.78
C ARG A 116 -5.55 -14.60 -10.45
N VAL A 117 -4.52 -15.34 -10.90
CA VAL A 117 -4.37 -16.76 -10.55
C VAL A 117 -4.14 -16.84 -9.05
N VAL A 118 -5.20 -17.14 -8.30
CA VAL A 118 -5.12 -17.44 -6.88
C VAL A 118 -4.54 -18.84 -6.76
N VAL A 119 -3.22 -18.93 -6.58
CA VAL A 119 -2.56 -20.18 -6.24
C VAL A 119 -2.81 -20.43 -4.75
N ILE A 120 -3.56 -21.48 -4.42
CA ILE A 120 -3.68 -21.97 -3.04
C ILE A 120 -2.26 -22.39 -2.61
N GLY A 121 -1.71 -21.68 -1.63
CA GLY A 121 -0.26 -21.63 -1.40
C GLY A 121 0.35 -22.84 -0.69
N ASP A 122 -0.46 -23.74 -0.13
CA ASP A 122 0.01 -24.93 0.58
C ASP A 122 -0.90 -26.15 0.31
N GLU A 123 -0.32 -27.36 0.20
CA GLU A 123 -1.06 -28.61 -0.03
C GLU A 123 -2.09 -28.86 1.09
N THR A 124 -1.76 -28.40 2.29
CA THR A 124 -2.63 -28.49 3.48
C THR A 124 -3.88 -27.63 3.35
N GLU A 125 -3.75 -26.39 2.88
CA GLU A 125 -4.87 -25.46 2.65
C GLU A 125 -5.79 -25.96 1.54
N ALA A 126 -5.22 -26.52 0.47
CA ALA A 126 -5.98 -27.11 -0.64
C ALA A 126 -6.82 -28.31 -0.17
N MET A 127 -6.26 -29.16 0.71
CA MET A 127 -6.98 -30.30 1.31
C MET A 127 -8.14 -29.85 2.20
N VAL A 128 -7.92 -28.83 3.04
CA VAL A 128 -8.98 -28.28 3.92
C VAL A 128 -10.09 -27.65 3.08
N TYR A 129 -9.75 -26.91 2.02
CA TYR A 129 -10.72 -26.33 1.11
C TYR A 129 -11.55 -27.41 0.40
N ARG A 130 -10.91 -28.45 -0.16
CA ARG A 130 -11.60 -29.57 -0.81
C ARG A 130 -12.56 -30.29 0.15
N LYS A 131 -12.13 -30.53 1.39
CA LYS A 131 -12.97 -31.15 2.42
C LYS A 131 -14.21 -30.29 2.70
N ARG A 132 -14.01 -29.00 2.96
CA ARG A 132 -15.12 -28.06 3.22
C ARG A 132 -16.08 -27.95 2.04
N LEU A 133 -15.56 -27.90 0.81
CA LEU A 133 -16.37 -27.89 -0.40
C LEU A 133 -17.21 -29.16 -0.53
N LYS A 134 -16.60 -30.32 -0.29
CA LYS A 134 -17.29 -31.61 -0.32
C LYS A 134 -18.41 -31.68 0.71
N ASP A 135 -18.17 -31.25 1.94
CA ASP A 135 -19.19 -31.24 3.00
C ASP A 135 -20.39 -30.34 2.63
N ILE A 136 -20.13 -29.19 1.99
CA ILE A 136 -21.18 -28.29 1.50
C ILE A 136 -21.98 -28.95 0.36
N LEU A 137 -21.29 -29.55 -0.61
CA LEU A 137 -21.93 -30.20 -1.75
C LEU A 137 -22.77 -31.41 -1.31
N GLU A 138 -22.30 -32.21 -0.36
CA GLU A 138 -23.05 -33.34 0.18
C GLU A 138 -24.33 -32.88 0.88
N LYS A 139 -24.26 -31.78 1.65
CA LYS A 139 -25.44 -31.18 2.28
C LYS A 139 -26.42 -30.62 1.25
N MET A 140 -25.93 -29.93 0.23
CA MET A 140 -26.80 -29.44 -0.85
C MET A 140 -27.47 -30.58 -1.62
N LEU A 141 -26.75 -31.69 -1.81
CA LEU A 141 -27.27 -32.89 -2.46
C LEU A 141 -28.31 -33.62 -1.59
N SER A 142 -28.16 -33.64 -0.26
CA SER A 142 -29.18 -34.20 0.62
C SER A 142 -30.47 -33.37 0.66
N ASP A 143 -30.33 -32.05 0.57
CA ASP A 143 -31.45 -31.12 0.77
C ASP A 143 -32.30 -30.96 -0.50
N ASN A 144 -31.78 -31.28 -1.69
CA ASN A 144 -32.49 -31.05 -2.95
C ASN A 144 -32.74 -32.33 -3.77
N PRO A 145 -34.02 -32.75 -3.95
CA PRO A 145 -34.36 -33.95 -4.72
C PRO A 145 -34.02 -33.83 -6.22
N VAL A 146 -33.96 -32.62 -6.78
CA VAL A 146 -33.55 -32.39 -8.18
C VAL A 146 -32.06 -32.64 -8.35
N LEU A 147 -31.22 -32.23 -7.39
CA LEU A 147 -29.78 -32.53 -7.41
C LEU A 147 -29.51 -34.04 -7.29
N GLN A 148 -30.34 -34.77 -6.52
CA GLN A 148 -30.24 -36.22 -6.42
C GLN A 148 -30.56 -36.92 -7.75
N LYS A 149 -31.59 -36.46 -8.49
CA LYS A 149 -31.90 -36.95 -9.83
C LYS A 149 -30.74 -36.73 -10.80
N ILE A 150 -30.12 -35.55 -10.77
CA ILE A 150 -28.95 -35.21 -11.61
C ILE A 150 -27.77 -36.11 -11.25
N HIS A 151 -27.50 -36.32 -9.95
CA HIS A 151 -26.43 -37.20 -9.48
C HIS A 151 -26.65 -38.68 -9.92
N ASN A 152 -27.90 -39.13 -9.96
CA ASN A 152 -28.25 -40.51 -10.31
C ASN A 152 -28.50 -40.73 -11.83
N ASN A 153 -28.21 -39.73 -12.68
CA ASN A 153 -28.48 -39.74 -14.13
C ASN A 153 -29.96 -39.98 -14.51
N GLU A 154 -30.88 -39.51 -13.68
CA GLU A 154 -32.31 -39.58 -13.96
C GLU A 154 -32.78 -38.38 -14.80
N ALA A 155 -33.84 -38.56 -15.59
CA ALA A 155 -34.40 -37.49 -16.41
C ALA A 155 -35.02 -36.39 -15.53
N VAL A 156 -34.61 -35.15 -15.76
CA VAL A 156 -35.09 -33.95 -15.04
C VAL A 156 -35.94 -33.11 -16.00
N THR A 157 -37.06 -32.57 -15.49
CA THR A 157 -37.92 -31.69 -16.28
C THR A 157 -37.50 -30.22 -16.20
N GLU A 158 -37.88 -29.42 -17.19
CA GLU A 158 -37.50 -28.00 -17.26
C GLU A 158 -38.02 -27.18 -16.06
N ASP A 159 -39.17 -27.56 -15.51
CA ASP A 159 -39.78 -26.92 -14.33
C ASP A 159 -39.01 -27.26 -13.03
N GLU A 160 -38.44 -28.47 -12.94
CA GLU A 160 -37.59 -28.88 -11.82
C GLU A 160 -36.28 -28.09 -11.81
N LEU A 161 -35.70 -27.82 -12.99
CA LEU A 161 -34.50 -26.99 -13.14
C LEU A 161 -34.76 -25.52 -12.76
N LYS A 162 -35.90 -24.95 -13.19
CA LYS A 162 -36.30 -23.59 -12.79
C LYS A 162 -36.57 -23.46 -11.29
N SER A 163 -37.08 -24.51 -10.67
CA SER A 163 -37.29 -24.55 -9.21
C SER A 163 -35.96 -24.67 -8.46
N LEU A 164 -35.00 -25.43 -9.00
CA LEU A 164 -33.65 -25.56 -8.46
C LEU A 164 -32.91 -24.22 -8.49
N THR A 165 -32.90 -23.51 -9.62
CA THR A 165 -32.23 -22.20 -9.73
C THR A 165 -32.84 -21.18 -8.76
N SER A 166 -34.17 -21.15 -8.65
CA SER A 166 -34.88 -20.26 -7.72
C SER A 166 -34.52 -20.54 -6.25
N SER A 167 -34.41 -21.82 -5.87
CA SER A 167 -34.05 -22.21 -4.51
C SER A 167 -32.59 -21.86 -4.17
N ILE A 168 -31.66 -22.08 -5.10
CA ILE A 168 -30.24 -21.75 -4.92
C ILE A 168 -30.05 -20.23 -4.80
N LEU A 169 -30.71 -19.44 -5.67
CA LEU A 169 -30.64 -17.98 -5.64
C LEU A 169 -31.20 -17.39 -4.34
N THR A 170 -32.21 -18.02 -3.75
CA THR A 170 -32.81 -17.60 -2.48
C THR A 170 -31.89 -17.90 -1.29
N GLN A 171 -31.23 -19.06 -1.29
CA GLN A 171 -30.33 -19.48 -0.20
C GLN A 171 -28.95 -18.82 -0.30
N HIS A 172 -28.53 -18.44 -1.50
CA HIS A 172 -27.23 -17.85 -1.78
C HIS A 172 -27.36 -16.61 -2.69
N PRO A 173 -27.71 -15.43 -2.12
CA PRO A 173 -27.98 -14.20 -2.87
C PRO A 173 -26.76 -13.56 -3.56
N GLY A 174 -25.58 -14.19 -3.49
CA GLY A 174 -24.35 -13.75 -4.15
C GLY A 174 -23.94 -14.59 -5.36
N VAL A 175 -24.80 -15.51 -5.82
CA VAL A 175 -24.53 -16.38 -6.99
C VAL A 175 -25.34 -15.86 -8.17
N ASP A 176 -24.68 -15.39 -9.23
CA ASP A 176 -25.34 -15.00 -10.48
C ASP A 176 -25.51 -16.21 -11.40
N ALA A 177 -26.75 -16.48 -11.82
CA ALA A 177 -27.08 -17.58 -12.73
C ALA A 177 -26.66 -17.31 -14.21
N ASN A 178 -26.16 -16.10 -14.50
CA ASN A 178 -25.81 -15.61 -15.83
C ASN A 178 -24.32 -15.22 -15.96
N ALA A 179 -23.48 -15.56 -14.97
CA ALA A 179 -22.06 -15.27 -14.99
C ALA A 179 -21.29 -16.21 -15.93
#